data_AF-A0A109W5U8-F1
#
_entry.id   AF-A0A109W5U8-F1
#
_cell.length_a   1.000
_cell.length_b   1.000
_cell.length_c   1.000
_cell.angle_alpha   90.00
_cell.angle_beta   90.00
_cell.angle_gamma   90.00
#
_symmetry.space_group_name_H-M   'P 1'
#
loop_
_entity.id
_entity.type
_entity.pdbx_description
1 polymer ?
#
loop_
_entity_poly.entity_id
_entity_poly.type
_entity_poly.pdbx_seq_one_letter_code
_entity_poly.pdbx_strand_id
1 'polypeptide(L)'
;MSEARKIFPMDTFVACLKGDENASVAEMLGYLTQKTLDADSTPFAAALAKAWIYEQHPELTRMSKGQVVELGQSVSVAPMPVKAKTEVDEVFAKLADYKAQINAKAAKVEELTKALEAKDAKIAELSAKVKEFEDQKKSEAEALFVTTEARIVEFTGKLEALLKEVDEVKKTGVVVAGVAGAAPAAAGAAPAAANDSGAPVEVGAGDDFGFSGGAQDPFSDSNW
;
A
#
# COMPACT_ATOMS: atom_id res chain seq x y z
N MET A 1 -50.03 -34.63 -22.68
CA MET A 1 -49.49 -34.13 -21.39
C MET A 1 -49.91 -32.69 -21.28
N SER A 2 -50.92 -32.40 -20.46
CA SER A 2 -51.46 -31.06 -20.29
C SER A 2 -50.34 -30.17 -19.72
N GLU A 3 -49.84 -29.22 -20.50
CA GLU A 3 -48.97 -28.17 -19.95
C GLU A 3 -49.75 -27.50 -18.82
N ALA A 4 -49.26 -27.58 -17.58
CA ALA A 4 -49.89 -26.91 -16.46
C ALA A 4 -49.83 -25.41 -16.75
N ARG A 5 -50.97 -24.79 -17.06
CA ARG A 5 -51.12 -23.37 -17.34
C ARG A 5 -51.68 -22.67 -16.11
N LYS A 6 -51.22 -21.46 -15.84
CA LYS A 6 -51.72 -20.61 -14.76
C LYS A 6 -52.33 -19.35 -15.33
N ILE A 7 -53.44 -18.92 -14.75
CA ILE A 7 -54.17 -17.73 -15.17
C ILE A 7 -53.66 -16.54 -14.36
N PHE A 8 -53.34 -15.45 -15.05
CA PHE A 8 -52.96 -14.17 -14.46
C PHE A 8 -53.89 -13.06 -14.98
N PRO A 9 -54.16 -12.02 -14.17
CA PRO A 9 -54.87 -10.83 -14.65
C PRO A 9 -54.15 -10.19 -15.83
N MET A 10 -54.90 -9.65 -16.79
CA MET A 10 -54.31 -8.99 -17.97
C MET A 10 -53.42 -7.81 -17.57
N ASP A 11 -53.82 -7.05 -16.53
CA ASP A 11 -53.02 -5.95 -16.01
C ASP A 11 -51.62 -6.40 -15.52
N THR A 12 -51.54 -7.55 -14.85
CA THR A 12 -50.27 -8.15 -14.41
C THR A 12 -49.40 -8.56 -15.59
N PHE A 13 -50.01 -9.13 -16.63
CA PHE A 13 -49.29 -9.52 -17.84
C PHE A 13 -48.76 -8.31 -18.61
N VAL A 14 -49.57 -7.27 -18.76
CA VAL A 14 -49.15 -6.01 -19.38
C VAL A 14 -48.05 -5.34 -18.56
N ALA A 15 -48.18 -5.31 -17.23
CA ALA A 15 -47.14 -4.80 -16.34
C ALA A 15 -45.80 -5.53 -16.57
N CYS A 16 -45.81 -6.87 -16.61
CA CYS A 16 -44.64 -7.68 -16.93
C CYS A 16 -44.04 -7.33 -18.30
N LEU A 17 -44.87 -7.14 -19.32
CA LEU A 17 -44.41 -6.79 -20.68
C LEU A 17 -43.91 -5.35 -20.80
N LYS A 18 -44.27 -4.46 -19.89
CA LYS A 18 -43.92 -3.04 -19.99
C LYS A 18 -42.86 -2.62 -18.98
N GLY A 19 -42.48 -3.53 -18.09
CA GLY A 19 -41.44 -3.29 -17.08
C GLY A 19 -41.99 -2.59 -15.84
N ASP A 20 -43.30 -2.67 -15.60
CA ASP A 20 -43.88 -2.22 -14.34
C ASP A 20 -43.67 -3.34 -13.30
N GLU A 21 -43.23 -2.98 -12.10
CA GLU A 21 -42.91 -3.93 -11.03
C GLU A 21 -44.02 -3.95 -9.98
N ASN A 22 -44.53 -5.14 -9.66
CA ASN A 22 -45.42 -5.36 -8.53
C ASN A 22 -45.33 -6.83 -8.07
N ALA A 23 -45.93 -7.14 -6.90
CA ALA A 23 -45.89 -8.49 -6.32
C ALA A 23 -46.47 -9.57 -7.25
N SER A 24 -47.54 -9.25 -7.99
CA SER A 24 -48.16 -10.18 -8.95
C SER A 24 -47.27 -10.43 -10.17
N VAL A 25 -46.49 -9.45 -10.62
CA VAL A 25 -45.49 -9.61 -11.67
C VAL A 25 -44.37 -10.52 -11.18
N ALA A 26 -43.86 -10.32 -9.96
CA ALA A 26 -42.85 -11.22 -9.38
C ALA A 26 -43.33 -12.67 -9.29
N GLU A 27 -44.59 -12.89 -8.90
CA GLU A 27 -45.21 -14.22 -8.90
C GLU A 27 -45.30 -14.82 -10.31
N MET A 28 -45.71 -14.03 -11.30
CA MET A 28 -45.79 -14.46 -12.70
C MET A 28 -44.41 -14.82 -13.26
N LEU A 29 -43.39 -14.01 -12.97
CA LEU A 29 -42.01 -14.26 -13.38
C LEU A 29 -41.43 -15.51 -12.72
N GLY A 30 -41.68 -15.71 -11.43
CA GLY A 30 -41.26 -16.91 -10.70
C GLY A 30 -41.93 -18.17 -11.26
N TYR A 31 -43.21 -18.08 -11.64
CA TYR A 31 -43.92 -19.17 -12.30
C TYR A 31 -43.40 -19.43 -13.73
N LEU A 32 -43.13 -18.40 -14.52
CA LEU A 32 -42.61 -18.54 -15.89
C LEU A 32 -41.23 -19.19 -15.93
N THR A 33 -40.33 -18.70 -15.09
CA THR A 33 -38.94 -19.16 -15.00
C THR A 33 -38.78 -20.40 -14.13
N GLN A 34 -39.80 -20.74 -13.33
CA GLN A 34 -39.74 -21.80 -12.30
C GLN A 34 -38.58 -21.58 -11.31
N LYS A 35 -38.36 -20.32 -10.93
CA LYS A 35 -37.30 -19.89 -10.00
C LYS A 35 -37.87 -19.10 -8.84
N THR A 36 -37.17 -19.18 -7.70
CA THR A 36 -37.32 -18.25 -6.60
C THR A 36 -36.56 -16.97 -6.95
N LEU A 37 -37.28 -15.85 -7.01
CA LEU A 37 -36.71 -14.57 -7.41
C LEU A 37 -36.40 -13.72 -6.18
N ASP A 38 -35.24 -13.10 -6.20
CA ASP A 38 -34.81 -12.04 -5.29
C ASP A 38 -34.71 -10.71 -6.06
N ALA A 39 -34.44 -9.62 -5.35
CA ALA A 39 -34.37 -8.29 -5.95
C ALA A 39 -33.34 -8.22 -7.10
N ASP A 40 -32.22 -8.94 -7.00
CA ASP A 40 -31.16 -8.90 -8.01
C ASP A 40 -31.46 -9.78 -9.23
N SER A 41 -32.23 -10.86 -9.05
CA SER A 41 -32.56 -11.80 -10.13
C SER A 41 -33.88 -11.48 -10.84
N THR A 42 -34.75 -10.67 -10.23
CA THR A 42 -36.04 -10.26 -10.80
C THR A 42 -35.93 -9.57 -12.16
N PRO A 43 -34.99 -8.61 -12.39
CA PRO A 43 -34.84 -7.95 -13.70
C PRO A 43 -34.43 -8.93 -14.81
N PHE A 44 -33.61 -9.92 -14.48
CA PHE A 44 -33.19 -10.96 -15.44
C PHE A 44 -34.35 -11.91 -15.75
N ALA A 45 -35.11 -12.31 -14.73
CA ALA A 45 -36.34 -13.07 -14.93
C ALA A 45 -37.33 -12.33 -15.84
N ALA A 46 -37.50 -11.02 -15.62
CA ALA A 46 -38.37 -10.16 -16.43
C ALA A 46 -37.93 -10.10 -17.90
N ALA A 47 -36.63 -9.92 -18.14
CA ALA A 47 -36.08 -9.88 -19.49
C ALA A 47 -36.25 -11.22 -20.22
N LEU A 48 -35.95 -12.34 -19.57
CA LEU A 48 -36.07 -13.68 -20.14
C LEU A 48 -37.54 -14.05 -20.39
N ALA A 49 -38.42 -13.76 -19.44
CA ALA A 49 -39.86 -13.96 -19.58
C ALA A 49 -40.44 -13.15 -20.75
N LYS A 50 -40.08 -11.87 -20.84
CA LYS A 50 -40.50 -11.00 -21.93
C LYS A 50 -39.99 -11.48 -23.28
N ALA A 51 -38.72 -11.84 -23.39
CA ALA A 51 -38.13 -12.34 -24.62
C ALA A 51 -38.85 -13.61 -25.10
N TRP A 52 -39.10 -14.55 -24.19
CA TRP A 52 -39.85 -15.77 -24.51
C TRP A 52 -41.28 -15.48 -24.95
N ILE A 53 -42.01 -14.59 -24.25
CA ILE A 53 -43.38 -14.21 -24.64
C ILE A 53 -43.39 -13.59 -26.06
N TYR A 54 -42.42 -12.74 -26.38
CA TYR A 54 -42.33 -12.13 -27.72
C TYR A 54 -41.89 -13.10 -28.82
N GLU A 55 -41.15 -14.15 -28.48
CA GLU A 55 -40.86 -15.23 -29.42
C GLU A 55 -42.12 -16.00 -29.80
N GLN A 56 -43.00 -16.26 -28.82
CA GLN A 56 -44.27 -16.96 -29.07
C GLN A 56 -45.33 -16.06 -29.72
N HIS A 57 -45.35 -14.77 -29.34
CA HIS A 57 -46.35 -13.79 -29.74
C HIS A 57 -45.69 -12.47 -30.21
N PRO A 58 -45.10 -12.44 -31.42
CA PRO A 58 -44.39 -11.27 -31.95
C PRO A 58 -45.29 -10.04 -32.08
N GLU A 59 -46.60 -10.21 -32.25
CA GLU A 59 -47.60 -9.14 -32.32
C GLU A 59 -47.61 -8.24 -31.10
N LEU A 60 -47.31 -8.78 -29.91
CA LEU A 60 -47.31 -8.04 -28.65
C LEU A 60 -46.22 -6.96 -28.58
N THR A 61 -45.19 -7.05 -29.41
CA THR A 61 -44.13 -6.04 -29.51
C THR A 61 -44.65 -4.73 -30.10
N ARG A 62 -45.68 -4.77 -30.95
CA ARG A 62 -46.25 -3.60 -31.65
C ARG A 62 -47.47 -3.02 -30.94
N MET A 63 -48.02 -3.74 -29.98
CA MET A 63 -49.22 -3.31 -29.25
C MET A 63 -48.88 -2.36 -28.09
N SER A 64 -49.66 -1.29 -27.98
CA SER A 64 -49.65 -0.39 -26.82
C SER A 64 -50.24 -1.07 -25.57
N LYS A 65 -50.04 -0.46 -24.38
CA LYS A 65 -50.62 -1.00 -23.12
C LYS A 65 -52.14 -1.23 -23.25
N GLY A 66 -52.86 -0.23 -23.76
CA GLY A 66 -54.33 -0.30 -23.92
C GLY A 66 -54.78 -1.40 -24.88
N GLN A 67 -54.09 -1.56 -26.02
CA GLN A 67 -54.43 -2.60 -27.00
C GLN A 67 -54.26 -4.02 -26.47
N VAL A 68 -53.30 -4.26 -25.57
CA VAL A 68 -53.13 -5.58 -24.94
C VAL A 68 -54.22 -5.82 -23.90
N VAL A 69 -54.63 -4.79 -23.15
CA VAL A 69 -55.74 -4.89 -22.18
C VAL A 69 -57.07 -5.21 -22.86
N GLU A 70 -57.30 -4.69 -24.07
CA GLU A 70 -58.51 -4.96 -24.87
C GLU A 70 -58.63 -6.43 -25.34
N LEU A 71 -57.55 -7.22 -25.28
CA LEU A 71 -57.58 -8.63 -25.68
C LEU A 71 -58.35 -9.53 -24.69
N GLY A 72 -58.56 -9.07 -23.45
CA GLY A 72 -59.34 -9.79 -22.46
C GLY A 72 -58.99 -9.45 -21.02
N GLN A 73 -59.73 -10.06 -20.08
CA GLN A 73 -59.56 -9.79 -18.64
C GLN A 73 -58.39 -10.56 -18.01
N SER A 74 -58.04 -11.73 -18.55
CA SER A 74 -57.02 -12.62 -18.00
C SER A 74 -56.26 -13.33 -19.12
N VAL A 75 -54.99 -13.66 -18.83
CA VAL A 75 -54.13 -14.44 -19.73
C VAL A 75 -53.79 -15.78 -19.08
N SER A 76 -53.76 -16.83 -19.90
CA SER A 76 -53.29 -18.15 -19.48
C SER A 76 -51.85 -18.34 -19.96
N VAL A 77 -50.92 -18.45 -19.02
CA VAL A 77 -49.49 -18.55 -19.30
C VAL A 77 -49.00 -19.96 -18.95
N ALA A 78 -48.16 -20.54 -19.80
CA ALA A 78 -47.45 -21.79 -19.53
C ALA A 78 -46.03 -21.48 -19.01
N PRO A 79 -45.44 -22.31 -18.13
CA PRO A 79 -44.04 -22.17 -17.77
C PRO A 79 -43.16 -22.37 -19.00
N MET A 80 -41.94 -21.82 -18.97
CA MET A 80 -41.01 -21.98 -20.08
C MET A 80 -40.75 -23.48 -20.37
N PRO A 81 -40.64 -23.87 -21.66
CA PRO A 81 -40.38 -25.25 -22.04
C PRO A 81 -39.01 -25.70 -21.54
N VAL A 82 -38.82 -27.02 -21.42
CA VAL A 82 -37.60 -27.63 -20.84
C VAL A 82 -36.32 -27.06 -21.44
N LYS A 83 -36.27 -26.82 -22.75
CA LYS A 83 -35.10 -26.23 -23.43
C LYS A 83 -34.79 -24.82 -22.91
N ALA A 84 -35.77 -23.93 -22.92
CA ALA A 84 -35.60 -22.56 -22.42
C ALA A 84 -35.30 -22.55 -20.91
N LYS A 85 -35.86 -23.50 -20.15
CA LYS A 85 -35.57 -23.66 -18.73
C LYS A 85 -34.09 -23.97 -18.47
N THR A 86 -33.47 -24.86 -19.26
CA THR A 86 -32.04 -25.16 -19.11
C THR A 86 -31.18 -23.90 -19.32
N GLU A 87 -31.49 -23.11 -20.34
CA GLU A 87 -30.77 -21.86 -20.61
C GLU A 87 -30.98 -20.83 -19.48
N VAL A 88 -32.20 -20.73 -18.95
CA VAL A 88 -32.51 -19.90 -17.76
C VAL A 88 -31.73 -20.39 -16.54
N ASP A 89 -31.68 -21.70 -16.29
CA ASP A 89 -30.93 -22.30 -15.18
C ASP A 89 -29.44 -21.93 -15.25
N GLU A 90 -28.84 -21.98 -16.44
CA GLU A 90 -27.45 -21.57 -16.68
C GLU A 90 -27.22 -20.07 -16.42
N VAL A 91 -28.15 -19.21 -16.88
CA VAL A 91 -28.05 -17.77 -16.65
C VAL A 91 -28.11 -17.46 -15.16
N PHE A 92 -29.04 -18.07 -14.43
CA PHE A 92 -29.17 -17.88 -12.97
C PHE A 92 -27.97 -18.45 -12.21
N ALA A 93 -27.39 -19.57 -12.66
CA ALA A 93 -26.16 -20.11 -12.07
C ALA A 93 -24.98 -19.14 -12.24
N LYS A 94 -24.82 -18.55 -13.43
CA LYS A 94 -23.78 -17.52 -13.69
C LYS A 94 -24.02 -16.27 -12.85
N LEU A 95 -25.27 -15.85 -12.68
CA LEU A 95 -25.61 -14.69 -11.85
C LEU A 95 -25.24 -14.93 -10.38
N ALA A 96 -25.54 -16.12 -9.85
CA ALA A 96 -25.15 -16.50 -8.49
C ALA A 96 -23.62 -16.54 -8.32
N ASP A 97 -22.90 -17.11 -9.29
CA ASP A 97 -21.43 -17.14 -9.29
C ASP A 97 -20.83 -15.72 -9.33
N TYR A 98 -21.30 -14.85 -10.23
CA TYR A 98 -20.83 -13.46 -10.29
C TYR A 98 -21.12 -12.69 -9.01
N LYS A 99 -22.29 -12.89 -8.39
CA LYS A 99 -22.62 -12.28 -7.10
C LYS A 99 -21.64 -12.74 -6.01
N ALA A 100 -21.30 -14.03 -5.97
CA ALA A 100 -20.30 -14.55 -5.03
C ALA A 100 -18.91 -13.94 -5.27
N GLN A 101 -18.47 -13.85 -6.53
CA GLN A 101 -17.19 -13.24 -6.88
C GLN A 101 -17.13 -11.75 -6.53
N ILE A 102 -18.21 -10.99 -6.75
CA ILE A 102 -18.30 -9.57 -6.40
C ILE A 102 -18.17 -9.40 -4.88
N ASN A 103 -18.88 -10.21 -4.09
CA ASN A 103 -18.80 -10.16 -2.63
C ASN A 103 -17.39 -10.48 -2.12
N ALA A 104 -16.74 -11.51 -2.70
CA ALA A 104 -15.36 -11.85 -2.36
C ALA A 104 -14.36 -10.73 -2.70
N LYS A 105 -14.53 -10.08 -3.86
CA LYS A 105 -13.70 -8.93 -4.26
C LYS A 105 -13.94 -7.71 -3.37
N ALA A 106 -15.19 -7.42 -3.01
CA ALA A 106 -15.54 -6.32 -2.11
C ALA A 106 -14.87 -6.49 -0.74
N ALA A 107 -14.91 -7.69 -0.15
CA ALA A 107 -14.22 -7.99 1.10
C ALA A 107 -12.71 -7.79 1.00
N LYS A 108 -12.09 -8.24 -0.12
CA LYS A 108 -10.66 -8.05 -0.35
C LYS A 108 -10.27 -6.58 -0.52
N VAL A 109 -11.11 -5.77 -1.16
CA VAL A 109 -10.89 -4.32 -1.27
C VAL A 109 -10.92 -3.68 0.11
N GLU A 110 -11.90 -4.01 0.95
CA GLU A 110 -11.99 -3.48 2.31
C GLU A 110 -10.76 -3.84 3.16
N GLU A 111 -10.29 -5.08 3.07
CA GLU A 111 -9.06 -5.52 3.74
C GLU A 111 -7.83 -4.72 3.28
N LEU A 112 -7.66 -4.57 1.96
CA LEU A 112 -6.55 -3.82 1.38
C LEU A 112 -6.59 -2.34 1.76
N THR A 113 -7.78 -1.72 1.78
CA THR A 113 -7.95 -0.34 2.21
C THR A 113 -7.50 -0.16 3.66
N LYS A 114 -7.93 -1.03 4.59
CA LYS A 114 -7.48 -0.99 5.99
C LYS A 114 -5.97 -1.18 6.13
N ALA A 115 -5.40 -2.10 5.36
CA ALA A 115 -3.96 -2.33 5.36
C ALA A 115 -3.16 -1.13 4.82
N LEU A 116 -3.71 -0.41 3.85
CA LEU A 116 -3.12 0.81 3.30
C LEU A 116 -3.15 1.93 4.34
N GLU A 117 -4.31 2.20 4.95
CA GLU A 117 -4.45 3.20 6.02
C GLU A 117 -3.48 2.93 7.19
N ALA A 118 -3.32 1.67 7.59
CA ALA A 118 -2.36 1.29 8.64
C ALA A 118 -0.90 1.53 8.24
N LYS A 119 -0.56 1.36 6.95
CA LYS A 119 0.79 1.66 6.45
C LYS A 119 1.03 3.17 6.34
N ASP A 120 0.04 3.94 5.89
CA ASP A 120 0.14 5.40 5.83
C ASP A 120 0.35 6.01 7.23
N ALA A 121 -0.35 5.49 8.24
CA ALA A 121 -0.13 5.89 9.63
C ALA A 121 1.30 5.60 10.10
N LYS A 122 1.85 4.43 9.78
CA LYS A 122 3.24 4.07 10.10
C LYS A 122 4.25 4.95 9.35
N ILE A 123 3.99 5.28 8.10
CA ILE A 123 4.84 6.18 7.31
C ILE A 123 4.84 7.57 7.96
N ALA A 124 3.68 8.08 8.38
CA ALA A 124 3.58 9.37 9.06
C ALA A 124 4.35 9.36 10.40
N GLU A 125 4.23 8.29 11.20
CA GLU A 125 4.96 8.14 12.47
C GLU A 125 6.49 8.11 12.25
N LEU A 126 6.95 7.29 11.29
CA LEU A 126 8.38 7.21 10.95
C LEU A 126 8.90 8.54 10.40
N SER A 127 8.13 9.23 9.55
CA SER A 127 8.50 10.54 9.01
C SER A 127 8.63 11.58 10.11
N ALA A 128 7.75 11.55 11.13
CA ALA A 128 7.86 12.43 12.29
C ALA A 128 9.12 12.13 13.11
N LYS A 129 9.41 10.85 13.37
CA LYS A 129 10.64 10.42 14.07
C LYS A 129 11.90 10.85 13.34
N VAL A 130 11.93 10.74 12.00
CA VAL A 130 13.07 11.21 11.19
C VAL A 130 13.29 12.71 11.37
N LYS A 131 12.23 13.52 11.29
CA LYS A 131 12.34 14.97 11.55
C LYS A 131 12.85 15.27 12.96
N GLU A 132 12.34 14.58 13.98
CA GLU A 132 12.80 14.75 15.35
C GLU A 132 14.29 14.41 15.50
N PHE A 133 14.76 13.33 14.88
CA PHE A 133 16.18 12.99 14.87
C PHE A 133 17.04 14.03 14.14
N GLU A 134 16.57 14.55 13.00
CA GLU A 134 17.25 15.62 12.28
C GLU A 134 17.36 16.90 13.12
N ASP A 135 16.28 17.30 13.79
CA ASP A 135 16.25 18.45 14.69
C ASP A 135 17.17 18.27 15.91
N GLN A 136 17.15 17.09 16.54
CA GLN A 136 18.06 16.75 17.63
C GLN A 136 19.52 16.83 17.19
N LYS A 137 19.86 16.26 16.03
CA LYS A 137 21.24 16.30 15.50
C LYS A 137 21.72 17.71 15.20
N LYS A 138 20.83 18.55 14.67
CA LYS A 138 21.14 19.96 14.41
C LYS A 138 21.39 20.71 15.72
N SER A 139 20.53 20.53 16.72
CA SER A 139 20.70 21.14 18.04
C SER A 139 21.97 20.68 18.76
N GLU A 140 22.30 19.38 18.69
CA GLU A 140 23.55 18.83 19.23
C GLU A 140 24.78 19.44 18.54
N ALA A 141 24.74 19.57 17.22
CA ALA A 141 25.82 20.18 16.45
C ALA A 141 26.01 21.66 16.84
N GLU A 142 24.92 22.44 16.92
CA GLU A 142 24.97 23.84 17.36
C GLU A 142 25.55 23.99 18.77
N ALA A 143 25.15 23.13 19.72
CA ALA A 143 25.71 23.12 21.07
C ALA A 143 27.21 22.81 21.09
N LEU A 144 27.67 21.86 20.28
CA LEU A 144 29.09 21.54 20.12
C LEU A 144 29.87 22.71 19.49
N PHE A 145 29.31 23.41 18.51
CA PHE A 145 29.93 24.60 17.93
C PHE A 145 30.09 25.73 18.96
N VAL A 146 29.04 26.05 19.71
CA VAL A 146 29.12 27.09 20.76
C VAL A 146 30.15 26.72 21.84
N THR A 147 30.19 25.45 22.24
CA THR A 147 31.15 24.97 23.25
C THR A 147 32.59 25.04 22.74
N THR A 148 32.82 24.70 21.47
CA THR A 148 34.15 24.78 20.86
C THR A 148 34.58 26.23 20.65
N GLU A 149 33.68 27.12 20.23
CA GLU A 149 33.94 28.55 20.12
C GLU A 149 34.33 29.17 21.46
N ALA A 150 33.58 28.87 22.53
CA ALA A 150 33.92 29.32 23.89
C ALA A 150 35.33 28.86 24.32
N ARG A 151 35.69 27.60 24.03
CA ARG A 151 37.04 27.08 24.30
C ARG A 151 38.12 27.79 23.47
N ILE A 152 37.84 28.09 22.21
CA ILE A 152 38.79 28.84 21.35
C ILE A 152 39.04 30.22 21.95
N VAL A 153 37.99 30.95 22.35
CA VAL A 153 38.12 32.26 23.01
C VAL A 153 38.96 32.16 24.29
N GLU A 154 38.70 31.14 25.12
CA GLU A 154 39.48 30.90 26.34
C GLU A 154 40.97 30.61 26.03
N PHE A 155 41.26 29.77 25.03
CA PHE A 155 42.64 29.47 24.63
C PHE A 155 43.35 30.66 24.01
N THR A 156 42.67 31.48 23.21
CA THR A 156 43.23 32.73 22.68
C THR A 156 43.59 33.69 23.81
N GLY A 157 42.72 33.86 24.81
CA GLY A 157 43.02 34.70 25.98
C GLY A 157 44.23 34.20 26.77
N LYS A 158 44.35 32.87 26.97
CA LYS A 158 45.55 32.27 27.60
C LYS A 158 46.81 32.50 26.77
N LEU A 159 46.75 32.37 25.44
CA LEU A 159 47.87 32.65 24.55
C LEU A 159 48.32 34.11 24.64
N GLU A 160 47.39 35.07 24.65
CA GLU A 160 47.71 36.48 24.80
C GLU A 160 48.36 36.81 26.16
N ALA A 161 47.87 36.20 27.24
CA ALA A 161 48.46 36.34 28.56
C ALA A 161 49.89 35.79 28.60
N LEU A 162 50.10 34.59 28.06
CA LEU A 162 51.42 33.96 27.98
C LEU A 162 52.39 34.81 27.14
N LEU A 163 51.90 35.44 26.07
CA LEU A 163 52.70 36.29 25.20
C LEU A 163 53.16 37.56 25.95
N LYS A 164 52.29 38.14 26.78
CA LYS A 164 52.66 39.25 27.68
C LYS A 164 53.71 38.83 28.70
N GLU A 165 53.55 37.67 29.34
CA GLU A 165 54.55 37.14 30.29
C GLU A 165 55.91 36.92 29.59
N VAL A 166 55.93 36.37 28.38
CA VAL A 166 57.15 36.20 27.59
C VAL A 166 57.81 37.56 27.31
N ASP A 167 57.02 38.58 26.96
CA ASP A 167 57.55 39.92 26.72
C ASP A 167 58.06 40.61 28.00
N GLU A 168 57.44 40.34 29.16
CA GLU A 168 57.94 40.77 30.46
C GLU A 168 59.24 40.06 30.83
N VAL A 169 59.36 38.75 30.60
CA VAL A 169 60.61 37.98 30.82
C VAL A 169 61.73 38.49 29.91
N LYS A 170 61.43 38.84 28.65
CA LYS A 170 62.42 39.49 27.76
C LYS A 170 62.87 40.85 28.27
N LYS A 171 61.95 41.67 28.80
CA LYS A 171 62.24 43.04 29.31
C LYS A 171 62.96 43.04 30.65
N THR A 172 62.59 42.13 31.55
CA THR A 172 63.27 41.94 32.84
C THR A 172 64.68 41.39 32.66
N GLY A 173 64.98 40.89 31.46
CA GLY A 173 66.28 40.34 31.12
C GLY A 173 66.49 39.06 31.89
N VAL A 174 66.65 37.96 31.17
CA VAL A 174 67.46 36.87 31.71
C VAL A 174 68.89 37.44 31.82
N VAL A 175 69.15 38.19 32.89
CA VAL A 175 70.49 38.28 33.43
C VAL A 175 70.76 36.87 33.92
N VAL A 176 71.37 36.06 33.06
CA VAL A 176 72.21 34.95 33.51
C VAL A 176 73.31 35.60 34.33
N ALA A 177 73.02 35.89 35.59
CA ALA A 177 74.00 36.28 36.59
C ALA A 177 74.77 35.01 36.96
N GLY A 178 75.82 34.78 36.17
CA GLY A 178 77.02 34.03 36.54
C GLY A 178 76.87 32.67 37.22
N VAL A 179 77.18 31.61 36.47
CA VAL A 179 78.35 30.79 36.82
C VAL A 179 79.15 30.55 35.55
N ALA A 180 80.19 31.36 35.38
CA ALA A 180 81.37 30.92 34.67
C ALA A 180 82.08 29.90 35.56
N GLY A 181 82.37 28.71 35.02
CA GLY A 181 83.35 27.82 35.64
C GLY A 181 83.05 26.33 35.46
N ALA A 182 83.93 25.71 34.69
CA ALA A 182 84.29 24.28 34.70
C ALA A 182 83.38 23.29 33.93
N ALA A 183 83.77 23.05 32.68
CA ALA A 183 83.97 21.66 32.24
C ALA A 183 85.16 21.07 33.02
N PRO A 184 85.16 19.77 33.37
CA PRO A 184 85.53 18.76 32.38
C PRO A 184 84.78 17.40 32.45
N ALA A 185 84.71 16.79 31.27
CA ALA A 185 84.85 15.37 30.90
C ALA A 185 84.61 14.22 31.91
N ALA A 186 83.77 13.25 31.52
CA ALA A 186 84.03 11.80 31.46
C ALA A 186 82.68 11.07 31.20
N ALA A 187 82.46 10.46 30.03
CA ALA A 187 82.83 9.08 29.65
C ALA A 187 81.86 8.00 30.18
N GLY A 188 81.27 7.24 29.25
CA GLY A 188 80.57 5.95 29.45
C GLY A 188 79.04 6.07 29.47
N ALA A 189 78.23 5.26 28.79
CA ALA A 189 78.48 4.13 27.91
C ALA A 189 77.18 3.89 27.10
N ALA A 190 77.32 3.35 25.88
CA ALA A 190 76.23 2.70 25.16
C ALA A 190 75.75 1.45 25.93
N PRO A 191 74.55 0.95 25.61
CA PRO A 191 74.56 -0.14 24.64
C PRO A 191 73.55 0.04 23.50
N ALA A 192 73.92 -0.60 22.39
CA ALA A 192 73.16 -0.78 21.19
C ALA A 192 72.08 -1.88 21.34
N ALA A 193 70.94 -1.67 20.69
CA ALA A 193 70.11 -2.69 20.03
C ALA A 193 69.23 -1.93 19.02
N ALA A 194 69.63 -1.87 17.75
CA ALA A 194 69.38 -2.86 16.69
C ALA A 194 67.95 -2.77 16.12
N ASN A 195 67.88 -2.26 14.87
CA ASN A 195 66.90 -2.50 13.78
C ASN A 195 65.40 -2.31 14.10
N ASP A 196 64.53 -1.81 13.24
CA ASP A 196 64.54 -1.78 11.78
C ASP A 196 63.59 -0.67 11.32
N SER A 197 63.94 -0.03 10.23
CA SER A 197 63.08 0.83 9.43
C SER A 197 62.02 -0.01 8.72
N GLY A 198 60.78 0.03 9.20
CA GLY A 198 59.63 -0.60 8.54
C GLY A 198 58.56 0.42 8.18
N ALA A 199 58.62 0.96 6.97
CA ALA A 199 57.47 1.62 6.36
C ALA A 199 56.31 0.60 6.25
N PRO A 200 55.07 0.94 6.65
CA PRO A 200 53.95 0.06 6.38
C PRO A 200 53.64 0.06 4.89
N VAL A 201 53.80 -1.12 4.32
CA VAL A 201 53.47 -1.53 2.95
C VAL A 201 51.97 -1.38 2.71
N GLU A 202 51.58 -0.81 1.57
CA GLU A 202 50.22 -0.90 1.04
C GLU A 202 49.84 -2.38 0.88
N VAL A 203 48.97 -2.87 1.75
CA VAL A 203 48.28 -4.15 1.60
C VAL A 203 46.95 -3.89 0.91
N GLY A 204 46.83 -4.47 -0.28
CA GLY A 204 45.68 -4.35 -1.17
C GLY A 204 44.38 -4.83 -0.53
N ALA A 205 43.28 -4.35 -1.12
CA ALA A 205 41.91 -4.70 -0.79
C ALA A 205 41.74 -6.22 -0.60
N GLY A 206 41.50 -6.63 0.64
CA GLY A 206 41.15 -7.99 1.00
C GLY A 206 39.64 -8.17 0.95
N ASP A 207 39.21 -9.10 0.11
CA ASP A 207 37.86 -9.67 0.01
C ASP A 207 37.43 -10.36 1.31
N ASP A 208 37.02 -9.59 2.32
CA ASP A 208 36.41 -10.17 3.53
C ASP A 208 35.31 -9.29 4.15
N PHE A 209 34.37 -8.86 3.30
CA PHE A 209 33.02 -8.52 3.74
C PHE A 209 32.10 -9.73 3.50
N GLY A 210 32.37 -10.81 4.24
CA GLY A 210 31.63 -12.07 4.17
C GLY A 210 30.53 -12.15 5.22
N PHE A 211 29.31 -11.71 4.88
CA PHE A 211 28.10 -12.11 5.62
C PHE A 211 27.84 -13.59 5.31
N SER A 212 28.34 -14.47 6.17
CA SER A 212 28.16 -15.92 6.02
C SER A 212 26.80 -16.34 6.58
N GLY A 213 25.92 -16.80 5.70
CA GLY A 213 24.80 -17.67 6.08
C GLY A 213 23.47 -17.36 5.42
N GLY A 214 23.17 -18.06 4.33
CA GLY A 214 21.78 -18.32 3.90
C GLY A 214 21.40 -17.73 2.55
N ALA A 215 21.62 -18.53 1.50
CA ALA A 215 20.98 -18.52 0.19
C ALA A 215 19.97 -17.39 -0.14
N GLN A 216 20.42 -16.42 -0.93
CA GLN A 216 19.80 -15.83 -2.14
C GLN A 216 20.26 -14.37 -2.27
N ASP A 217 21.03 -14.08 -3.31
CA ASP A 217 21.39 -12.70 -3.70
C ASP A 217 20.11 -11.98 -4.19
N PRO A 218 19.65 -10.93 -3.48
CA PRO A 218 18.41 -10.22 -3.81
C PRO A 218 18.52 -9.39 -5.10
N PHE A 219 19.68 -9.32 -5.74
CA PHE A 219 19.91 -8.59 -6.99
C PHE A 219 20.14 -9.50 -8.20
N SER A 220 19.94 -10.82 -8.05
CA SER A 220 20.20 -11.80 -9.12
C SER A 220 19.05 -11.96 -10.14
N ASP A 221 17.91 -11.30 -9.94
CA ASP A 221 16.81 -11.34 -10.91
C ASP A 221 17.08 -10.41 -12.09
N SER A 222 17.21 -10.97 -13.30
CA SER A 222 17.43 -10.25 -14.56
C SER A 222 16.19 -9.52 -15.09
N ASN A 223 15.27 -9.10 -14.21
CA ASN A 223 13.99 -8.49 -14.58
C ASN A 223 13.77 -7.12 -13.92
N TRP A 224 14.85 -6.32 -13.89
CA TRP A 224 14.82 -4.89 -13.64
C TRP A 224 15.17 -4.12 -14.93
#